data_AF-A0A9D8AVV3-F1
#
_entry.id   AF-A0A9D8AVV3-F1
#
_cell.length_a   1.000
_cell.length_b   1.000
_cell.length_c   1.000
_cell.angle_alpha   90.00
_cell.angle_beta   90.00
_cell.angle_gamma   90.00
#
_symmetry.space_group_name_H-M   'P 1'
#
loop_
_entity.id
_entity.type
_entity.pdbx_description
1 polymer ?
#
loop_
_entity_poly.entity_id
_entity_poly.type
_entity_poly.pdbx_seq_one_letter_code
_entity_poly.pdbx_strand_id
1 'polypeptide(L)'
;MDTKPLETFAQSARRQLHEQVAARLNRVLTADSAELRAKAKTVEEVKAQVAASSRRAVVEKVAYTWFNRFCALRYMDVNHYTRAGTVSPAPGFTQPEILQEAKQGHVDERFARTVNARTVFGLLNGSLPSGDPQQEAYRLLLVGVCNAYHDVMPFMFEKIDDYTELLMPDDLLSESSILQGVREALTEENCRDVEVIGWLYQFYISEKKDAVMARKGAVPSEDIPAVTQLFTPHWIVRYMVENSLGRLWMLNHPESCLVERMDYYIAPEGEITEFLRVASPEEIRLCDPACGSGHILTYAFDLLYAIYEEQGYNPIDIPSLILQKNLTGIEIDPRAGALTGFALTMKAREKDRRFFQRDVRPEISVLEVVTFAPDELDAYLDRVGR
;
A
#
# COMPACT_ATOMS: atom_id res chain seq x y z
N MET A 1 6.39 14.60 13.19
CA MET A 1 5.15 14.64 12.41
C MET A 1 4.00 14.89 13.37
N ASP A 2 3.15 15.90 13.12
CA ASP A 2 1.89 16.04 13.86
C ASP A 2 0.88 15.02 13.30
N THR A 3 0.54 14.01 14.09
CA THR A 3 -0.32 12.89 13.66
C THR A 3 -1.81 13.18 13.82
N LYS A 4 -2.19 14.23 14.55
CA LYS A 4 -3.61 14.50 14.86
C LYS A 4 -4.44 14.89 13.62
N PRO A 5 -3.92 15.72 12.69
CA PRO A 5 -4.61 15.97 11.41
C PRO A 5 -4.76 14.70 10.57
N LEU A 6 -3.73 13.85 10.54
CA LEU A 6 -3.76 12.56 9.83
C LEU A 6 -4.82 11.64 10.41
N GLU A 7 -4.93 11.58 11.73
CA GLU A 7 -5.94 10.78 12.42
C GLU A 7 -7.36 11.24 12.10
N THR A 8 -7.60 12.54 12.24
CA THR A 8 -8.90 13.15 11.93
C THR A 8 -9.31 12.90 10.48
N PHE A 9 -8.37 13.06 9.55
CA PHE A 9 -8.59 12.77 8.15
C PHE A 9 -8.91 11.29 7.92
N ALA A 10 -8.10 10.36 8.43
CA ALA A 10 -8.27 8.93 8.16
C ALA A 10 -9.63 8.39 8.66
N GLN A 11 -10.07 8.83 9.83
CA GLN A 11 -11.40 8.50 10.38
C GLN A 11 -12.54 9.10 9.54
N SER A 12 -12.39 10.35 9.10
CA SER A 12 -13.36 10.99 8.20
C SER A 12 -13.43 10.30 6.84
N ALA A 13 -12.28 10.04 6.24
CA ALA A 13 -12.11 9.35 4.97
C ALA A 13 -12.77 7.96 4.98
N ARG A 14 -12.61 7.21 6.07
CA ARG A 14 -13.27 5.93 6.25
C ARG A 14 -14.79 6.05 6.16
N ARG A 15 -15.38 6.96 6.94
CA ARG A 15 -16.84 7.17 6.96
C ARG A 15 -17.35 7.60 5.58
N GLN A 16 -16.68 8.57 4.97
CA GLN A 16 -17.02 9.08 3.63
C GLN A 16 -16.96 7.97 2.56
N LEU A 17 -15.86 7.22 2.50
CA LEU A 17 -15.69 6.15 1.51
C LEU A 17 -16.69 5.02 1.73
N HIS A 18 -16.95 4.62 2.98
CA HIS A 18 -17.96 3.61 3.26
C HIS A 18 -19.35 4.04 2.80
N GLU A 19 -19.74 5.29 3.06
CA GLU A 19 -21.03 5.82 2.63
C GLU A 19 -21.15 5.83 1.10
N GLN A 20 -20.14 6.39 0.41
CA GLN A 20 -20.15 6.50 -1.05
C GLN A 20 -20.11 5.14 -1.74
N VAL A 21 -19.24 4.23 -1.29
CA VAL A 21 -19.15 2.86 -1.83
C VAL A 21 -20.44 2.08 -1.56
N ALA A 22 -21.07 2.24 -0.40
CA ALA A 22 -22.36 1.61 -0.10
C ALA A 22 -23.48 2.13 -1.01
N ALA A 23 -23.56 3.44 -1.24
CA ALA A 23 -24.51 4.04 -2.16
C ALA A 23 -24.31 3.52 -3.60
N ARG A 24 -23.06 3.40 -4.04
CA ARG A 24 -22.69 2.84 -5.34
C ARG A 24 -23.07 1.37 -5.45
N LEU A 25 -22.76 0.57 -4.44
CA LEU A 25 -23.14 -0.84 -4.39
C LEU A 25 -24.66 -0.99 -4.48
N ASN A 26 -25.43 -0.16 -3.76
CA ASN A 26 -26.88 -0.21 -3.85
C ASN A 26 -27.38 0.14 -5.26
N ARG A 27 -26.83 1.17 -5.90
CA ARG A 27 -27.17 1.52 -7.29
C ARG A 27 -26.86 0.39 -8.26
N VAL A 28 -25.69 -0.23 -8.16
CA VAL A 28 -25.29 -1.36 -9.02
C VAL A 28 -26.21 -2.56 -8.86
N LEU A 29 -26.69 -2.84 -7.65
CA LEU A 29 -27.55 -3.99 -7.37
C LEU A 29 -29.03 -3.76 -7.73
N THR A 30 -29.48 -2.51 -7.87
CA THR A 30 -30.91 -2.17 -8.00
C THR A 30 -31.28 -1.41 -9.27
N ALA A 31 -30.35 -0.66 -9.87
CA ALA A 31 -30.62 0.14 -11.05
C ALA A 31 -30.43 -0.68 -12.34
N ASP A 32 -31.23 -0.36 -13.35
CA ASP A 32 -31.06 -0.84 -14.72
C ASP A 32 -30.71 0.34 -15.64
N SER A 33 -29.41 0.66 -15.72
CA SER A 33 -28.89 1.74 -16.58
C SER A 33 -28.17 1.18 -17.81
N ALA A 34 -28.07 1.98 -18.88
CA ALA A 34 -27.29 1.60 -20.06
C ALA A 34 -25.80 1.35 -19.72
N GLU A 35 -25.23 2.15 -18.80
CA GLU A 35 -23.87 1.98 -18.28
C GLU A 35 -23.68 0.60 -17.60
N LEU A 36 -24.61 0.22 -16.72
CA LEU A 36 -24.55 -1.07 -16.02
C LEU A 36 -24.75 -2.25 -16.96
N ARG A 37 -25.64 -2.11 -17.96
CA ARG A 37 -25.82 -3.12 -19.02
C ARG A 37 -24.56 -3.29 -19.87
N ALA A 38 -23.85 -2.21 -20.17
CA ALA A 38 -22.57 -2.29 -20.87
C ALA A 38 -21.47 -2.98 -20.03
N LYS A 39 -21.59 -2.97 -18.69
CA LYS A 39 -20.68 -3.61 -17.74
C LYS A 39 -21.28 -4.87 -17.08
N ALA A 40 -22.13 -5.61 -17.80
CA ALA A 40 -22.89 -6.75 -17.24
C ALA A 40 -22.02 -7.80 -16.53
N LYS A 41 -20.84 -8.14 -17.09
CA LYS A 41 -19.91 -9.09 -16.48
C LYS A 41 -19.45 -8.61 -15.09
N THR A 42 -19.04 -7.35 -14.98
CA THR A 42 -18.60 -6.72 -13.73
C THR A 42 -19.73 -6.64 -12.71
N VAL A 43 -20.98 -6.43 -13.14
CA VAL A 43 -22.15 -6.46 -12.27
C VAL A 43 -22.38 -7.85 -11.67
N GLU A 44 -22.23 -8.90 -12.47
CA GLU A 44 -22.32 -10.28 -11.97
C GLU A 44 -21.18 -10.62 -11.00
N GLU A 45 -19.97 -10.10 -11.22
CA GLU A 45 -18.86 -10.21 -10.27
C GLU A 45 -19.19 -9.53 -8.93
N VAL A 46 -19.78 -8.31 -8.93
CA VAL A 46 -20.28 -7.66 -7.69
C VAL A 46 -21.26 -8.57 -6.95
N LYS A 47 -22.24 -9.13 -7.68
CA LYS A 47 -23.26 -10.01 -7.07
C LYS A 47 -22.63 -11.27 -6.48
N ALA A 48 -21.68 -11.88 -7.18
CA ALA A 48 -20.95 -13.05 -6.71
C ALA A 48 -20.16 -12.75 -5.43
N GLN A 49 -19.46 -11.61 -5.37
CA GLN A 49 -18.71 -11.19 -4.17
C GLN A 49 -19.64 -10.95 -2.97
N VAL A 50 -20.81 -10.33 -3.20
CA VAL A 50 -21.83 -10.13 -2.16
C VAL A 50 -22.40 -11.46 -1.68
N ALA A 51 -22.66 -12.41 -2.59
CA ALA A 51 -23.19 -13.73 -2.27
C ALA A 51 -22.18 -14.62 -1.51
N ALA A 52 -20.90 -14.54 -1.87
CA ALA A 52 -19.82 -15.28 -1.21
C ALA A 52 -19.47 -14.72 0.18
N SER A 53 -19.81 -13.46 0.47
CA SER A 53 -19.50 -12.80 1.73
C SER A 53 -20.70 -12.02 2.28
N SER A 54 -20.68 -10.69 2.18
CA SER A 54 -21.81 -9.81 2.50
C SER A 54 -21.63 -8.45 1.84
N ARG A 55 -22.71 -7.67 1.74
CA ARG A 55 -22.65 -6.27 1.28
C ARG A 55 -21.67 -5.44 2.12
N ARG A 56 -21.66 -5.63 3.44
CA ARG A 56 -20.76 -4.93 4.37
C ARG A 56 -19.30 -5.27 4.08
N ALA A 57 -18.98 -6.54 3.85
CA ALA A 57 -17.62 -6.98 3.53
C ALA A 57 -17.13 -6.42 2.19
N VAL A 58 -17.99 -6.37 1.17
CA VAL A 58 -17.66 -5.77 -0.13
C VAL A 58 -17.39 -4.27 0.01
N VAL A 59 -18.24 -3.53 0.75
CA VAL A 59 -18.04 -2.10 1.00
C VAL A 59 -16.73 -1.86 1.75
N GLU A 60 -16.46 -2.62 2.81
CA GLU A 60 -15.20 -2.52 3.57
C GLU A 60 -13.98 -2.74 2.68
N LYS A 61 -13.98 -3.81 1.87
CA LYS A 61 -12.87 -4.13 0.97
C LYS A 61 -12.65 -3.00 -0.03
N VAL A 62 -13.69 -2.58 -0.75
CA VAL A 62 -13.55 -1.57 -1.80
C VAL A 62 -13.19 -0.19 -1.25
N ALA A 63 -13.82 0.24 -0.15
CA ALA A 63 -13.52 1.52 0.49
C ALA A 63 -12.04 1.58 0.89
N TYR A 64 -11.55 0.51 1.50
CA TYR A 64 -10.17 0.39 1.90
C TYR A 64 -9.20 0.36 0.71
N THR A 65 -9.52 -0.41 -0.35
CA THR A 65 -8.71 -0.46 -1.58
C THR A 65 -8.55 0.93 -2.19
N TRP A 66 -9.63 1.72 -2.28
CA TRP A 66 -9.55 3.07 -2.82
C TRP A 66 -8.81 4.05 -1.89
N PHE A 67 -9.01 3.95 -0.58
CA PHE A 67 -8.24 4.74 0.40
C PHE A 67 -6.73 4.54 0.19
N ASN A 68 -6.27 3.28 0.19
CA ASN A 68 -4.86 2.96 0.01
C ASN A 68 -4.31 3.44 -1.34
N ARG A 69 -5.05 3.24 -2.42
CA ARG A 69 -4.62 3.69 -3.76
C ARG A 69 -4.52 5.21 -3.84
N PHE A 70 -5.46 5.95 -3.27
CA PHE A 70 -5.39 7.41 -3.25
C PHE A 70 -4.21 7.91 -2.43
N CYS A 71 -3.98 7.34 -1.25
CA CYS A 71 -2.82 7.67 -0.42
C CYS A 71 -1.49 7.32 -1.11
N ALA A 72 -1.39 6.14 -1.73
CA ALA A 72 -0.22 5.72 -2.48
C ALA A 72 0.09 6.64 -3.66
N LEU A 73 -0.92 6.95 -4.50
CA LEU A 73 -0.75 7.85 -5.64
C LEU A 73 -0.38 9.27 -5.19
N ARG A 74 -1.00 9.78 -4.12
CA ARG A 74 -0.64 11.08 -3.57
C ARG A 74 0.80 11.09 -3.04
N TYR A 75 1.22 10.06 -2.31
CA TYR A 75 2.61 9.95 -1.84
C TYR A 75 3.60 9.95 -3.02
N MET A 76 3.27 9.23 -4.10
CA MET A 76 4.07 9.20 -5.33
C MET A 76 4.12 10.55 -6.05
N ASP A 77 3.01 11.29 -6.09
CA ASP A 77 2.97 12.64 -6.67
C ASP A 77 3.87 13.60 -5.89
N VAL A 78 3.77 13.61 -4.56
CA VAL A 78 4.55 14.48 -3.67
C VAL A 78 6.05 14.23 -3.83
N ASN A 79 6.44 12.98 -4.00
CA ASN A 79 7.84 12.60 -4.18
C ASN A 79 8.28 12.60 -5.65
N HIS A 80 7.45 13.13 -6.57
CA HIS A 80 7.74 13.25 -8.01
C HIS A 80 8.12 11.92 -8.68
N TYR A 81 7.46 10.84 -8.26
CA TYR A 81 7.60 9.52 -8.89
C TYR A 81 6.69 9.38 -10.12
N THR A 82 5.61 10.16 -10.17
CA THR A 82 4.79 10.43 -11.35
C THR A 82 5.36 11.63 -12.14
N ARG A 83 5.09 11.72 -13.44
CA ARG A 83 5.52 12.89 -14.25
C ARG A 83 4.54 14.05 -14.11
N ALA A 84 3.25 13.70 -14.15
CA ALA A 84 2.14 14.57 -13.83
C ALA A 84 1.44 14.06 -12.57
N GLY A 85 1.04 14.99 -11.70
CA GLY A 85 0.25 14.70 -10.52
C GLY A 85 -1.02 13.92 -10.87
N THR A 86 -1.09 12.66 -10.44
CA THR A 86 -2.25 11.80 -10.69
C THR A 86 -3.42 12.22 -9.82
N VAL A 87 -3.16 12.50 -8.54
CA VAL A 87 -4.12 13.00 -7.55
C VAL A 87 -3.91 14.49 -7.29
N SER A 88 -2.70 14.96 -7.54
CA SER A 88 -2.21 16.28 -7.16
C SER A 88 -2.38 17.29 -8.29
N PRO A 89 -2.76 18.55 -8.00
CA PRO A 89 -2.80 19.60 -9.01
C PRO A 89 -1.40 20.14 -9.31
N ALA A 90 -1.26 20.72 -10.51
CA ALA A 90 -0.12 21.59 -10.81
C ALA A 90 -0.17 22.88 -9.96
N PRO A 91 0.97 23.55 -9.72
CA PRO A 91 1.01 24.81 -8.96
C PRO A 91 0.04 25.86 -9.53
N GLY A 92 -0.81 26.42 -8.67
CA GLY A 92 -1.81 27.43 -9.06
C GLY A 92 -3.13 26.87 -9.60
N PHE A 93 -3.31 25.55 -9.61
CA PHE A 93 -4.54 24.89 -10.03
C PHE A 93 -5.17 24.08 -8.90
N THR A 94 -6.43 23.68 -9.08
CA THR A 94 -7.19 22.88 -8.10
C THR A 94 -7.45 21.44 -8.58
N GLN A 95 -7.50 21.22 -9.89
CA GLN A 95 -7.73 19.90 -10.47
C GLN A 95 -6.44 19.09 -10.63
N PRO A 96 -6.50 17.75 -10.55
CA PRO A 96 -5.34 16.89 -10.78
C PRO A 96 -4.64 17.20 -12.10
N GLU A 97 -3.31 17.25 -12.09
CA GLU A 97 -2.50 17.65 -13.25
C GLU A 97 -2.72 16.72 -14.45
N ILE A 98 -2.87 15.41 -14.21
CA ILE A 98 -3.18 14.44 -15.27
C ILE A 98 -4.48 14.76 -16.04
N LEU A 99 -5.49 15.34 -15.36
CA LEU A 99 -6.72 15.77 -16.01
C LEU A 99 -6.49 17.04 -16.86
N GLN A 100 -5.61 17.94 -16.40
CA GLN A 100 -5.26 19.15 -17.14
C GLN A 100 -4.48 18.83 -18.41
N GLU A 101 -3.53 17.90 -18.35
CA GLU A 101 -2.82 17.39 -19.53
C GLU A 101 -3.80 16.73 -20.52
N ALA A 102 -4.74 15.92 -20.02
CA ALA A 102 -5.74 15.28 -20.86
C ALA A 102 -6.65 16.29 -21.57
N LYS A 103 -7.00 17.41 -20.91
CA LYS A 103 -7.74 18.52 -21.54
C LYS A 103 -6.94 19.21 -22.65
N GLN A 104 -5.61 19.14 -22.60
CA GLN A 104 -4.72 19.63 -23.65
C GLN A 104 -4.46 18.58 -24.75
N GLY A 105 -5.11 17.41 -24.66
CA GLY A 105 -4.97 16.32 -25.64
C GLY A 105 -3.76 15.42 -25.39
N HIS A 106 -3.19 15.44 -24.19
CA HIS A 106 -2.03 14.62 -23.82
C HIS A 106 -2.38 13.57 -22.75
N VAL A 107 -1.92 12.35 -22.95
CA VAL A 107 -1.87 11.30 -21.92
C VAL A 107 -0.46 10.71 -21.97
N ASP A 108 0.21 10.61 -20.82
CA ASP A 108 1.56 10.06 -20.72
C ASP A 108 1.64 8.68 -21.39
N GLU A 109 2.65 8.48 -22.24
CA GLU A 109 2.87 7.24 -23.00
C GLU A 109 2.97 5.99 -22.10
N ARG A 110 3.41 6.16 -20.84
CA ARG A 110 3.44 5.07 -19.85
C ARG A 110 2.06 4.49 -19.56
N PHE A 111 1.01 5.30 -19.75
CA PHE A 111 -0.37 4.90 -19.53
C PHE A 111 -1.12 4.63 -20.83
N ALA A 112 -0.47 4.75 -22.00
CA ALA A 112 -1.13 4.58 -23.30
C ALA A 112 -1.74 3.18 -23.52
N ARG A 113 -1.21 2.15 -22.84
CA ARG A 113 -1.76 0.77 -22.90
C ARG A 113 -2.97 0.57 -22.00
N THR A 114 -3.14 1.38 -20.97
CA THR A 114 -4.14 1.19 -19.90
C THR A 114 -5.21 2.27 -19.86
N VAL A 115 -4.95 3.44 -20.46
CA VAL A 115 -5.89 4.54 -20.61
C VAL A 115 -6.48 4.51 -22.02
N ASN A 116 -7.81 4.44 -22.12
CA ASN A 116 -8.50 4.66 -23.39
C ASN A 116 -8.56 6.16 -23.71
N ALA A 117 -7.48 6.68 -24.29
CA ALA A 117 -7.33 8.10 -24.63
C ALA A 117 -8.46 8.60 -25.56
N ARG A 118 -8.96 7.76 -26.48
CA ARG A 118 -10.07 8.11 -27.37
C ARG A 118 -11.33 8.44 -26.58
N THR A 119 -11.68 7.61 -25.59
CA THR A 119 -12.85 7.85 -24.74
C THR A 119 -12.64 9.08 -23.85
N VAL A 120 -11.47 9.19 -23.21
CA VAL A 120 -11.11 10.34 -22.36
C VAL A 120 -11.24 11.65 -23.14
N PHE A 121 -10.60 11.76 -24.31
CA PHE A 121 -10.68 12.96 -25.13
C PHE A 121 -12.08 13.20 -25.66
N GLY A 122 -12.81 12.14 -26.03
CA GLY A 122 -14.19 12.25 -26.50
C GLY A 122 -15.13 12.83 -25.45
N LEU A 123 -14.95 12.45 -24.19
CA LEU A 123 -15.68 13.05 -23.05
C LEU A 123 -15.28 14.51 -22.85
N LEU A 124 -13.99 14.80 -22.81
CA LEU A 124 -13.47 16.15 -22.53
C LEU A 124 -13.77 17.18 -23.63
N ASN A 125 -13.86 16.75 -24.89
CA ASN A 125 -14.18 17.63 -26.03
C ASN A 125 -15.67 17.65 -26.39
N GLY A 126 -16.52 16.90 -25.67
CA GLY A 126 -17.97 16.87 -25.87
C GLY A 126 -18.45 16.05 -27.08
N SER A 127 -17.58 15.28 -27.74
CA SER A 127 -18.00 14.36 -28.81
C SER A 127 -18.67 13.08 -28.28
N LEU A 128 -18.45 12.73 -27.01
CA LEU A 128 -19.19 11.69 -26.30
C LEU A 128 -20.17 12.32 -25.29
N PRO A 129 -21.42 11.85 -25.23
CA PRO A 129 -22.41 12.37 -24.29
C PRO A 129 -22.09 11.91 -22.87
N SER A 130 -22.08 12.84 -21.91
CA SER A 130 -21.97 12.53 -20.48
C SER A 130 -22.66 13.61 -19.65
N GLY A 131 -23.19 13.21 -18.49
CA GLY A 131 -23.75 14.13 -17.50
C GLY A 131 -22.68 14.84 -16.67
N ASP A 132 -21.48 14.24 -16.55
CA ASP A 132 -20.32 14.83 -15.90
C ASP A 132 -19.03 14.36 -16.61
N PRO A 133 -18.70 14.95 -17.78
CA PRO A 133 -17.60 14.48 -18.61
C PRO A 133 -16.23 14.60 -17.95
N GLN A 134 -16.04 15.58 -17.05
CA GLN A 134 -14.74 15.77 -16.39
C GLN A 134 -14.50 14.73 -15.31
N GLN A 135 -15.49 14.43 -14.47
CA GLN A 135 -15.37 13.32 -13.52
C GLN A 135 -15.15 12.01 -14.25
N GLU A 136 -15.96 11.71 -15.27
CA GLU A 136 -15.88 10.43 -15.97
C GLU A 136 -14.52 10.25 -16.65
N ALA A 137 -14.01 11.29 -17.32
CA ALA A 137 -12.67 11.28 -17.90
C ALA A 137 -11.59 11.07 -16.83
N TYR A 138 -11.70 11.76 -15.68
CA TYR A 138 -10.73 11.60 -14.60
C TYR A 138 -10.75 10.21 -13.96
N ARG A 139 -11.93 9.60 -13.78
CA ARG A 139 -12.04 8.21 -13.31
C ARG A 139 -11.33 7.24 -14.25
N LEU A 140 -11.51 7.41 -15.57
CA LEU A 140 -10.82 6.58 -16.57
C LEU A 140 -9.29 6.76 -16.52
N LEU A 141 -8.81 7.99 -16.35
CA LEU A 141 -7.37 8.26 -16.16
C LEU A 141 -6.84 7.57 -14.91
N LEU A 142 -7.54 7.72 -13.78
CA LEU A 142 -7.14 7.17 -12.48
C LEU A 142 -7.08 5.64 -12.51
N VAL A 143 -8.07 5.00 -13.14
CA VAL A 143 -8.09 3.54 -13.37
C VAL A 143 -6.91 3.12 -14.25
N GLY A 144 -6.66 3.83 -15.35
CA GLY A 144 -5.55 3.53 -16.24
C GLY A 144 -4.18 3.67 -15.56
N VAL A 145 -4.01 4.66 -14.67
CA VAL A 145 -2.79 4.81 -13.86
C VAL A 145 -2.62 3.65 -12.89
N CYS A 146 -3.67 3.27 -12.15
CA CYS A 146 -3.63 2.09 -11.28
C CYS A 146 -3.25 0.83 -12.07
N ASN A 147 -3.85 0.63 -13.23
CA ASN A 147 -3.57 -0.50 -14.11
C ASN A 147 -2.13 -0.54 -14.62
N ALA A 148 -1.50 0.61 -14.86
CA ALA A 148 -0.10 0.65 -15.26
C ALA A 148 0.84 0.33 -14.09
N TYR A 149 0.50 0.78 -12.87
CA TYR A 149 1.28 0.47 -11.68
C TYR A 149 1.08 -0.96 -11.16
N HIS A 150 0.06 -1.67 -11.62
CA HIS A 150 -0.11 -3.11 -11.35
C HIS A 150 1.14 -3.92 -11.74
N ASP A 151 1.77 -3.59 -12.88
CA ASP A 151 2.93 -4.34 -13.38
C ASP A 151 4.12 -4.28 -12.40
N VAL A 152 4.26 -3.17 -11.67
CA VAL A 152 5.36 -2.95 -10.72
C VAL A 152 4.95 -3.35 -9.30
N MET A 153 3.72 -3.00 -8.90
CA MET A 153 3.20 -3.14 -7.54
C MET A 153 1.83 -3.85 -7.55
N PRO A 154 1.75 -5.13 -7.97
CA PRO A 154 0.48 -5.84 -8.12
C PRO A 154 -0.25 -6.02 -6.78
N PHE A 155 0.49 -6.03 -5.67
CA PHE A 155 -0.05 -6.10 -4.31
C PHE A 155 -0.81 -4.83 -3.87
N MET A 156 -0.49 -3.65 -4.42
CA MET A 156 -1.16 -2.38 -4.10
C MET A 156 -2.21 -2.02 -5.15
N PHE A 157 -1.85 -2.21 -6.42
CA PHE A 157 -2.69 -1.89 -7.55
C PHE A 157 -3.14 -3.17 -8.24
N GLU A 158 -4.05 -3.93 -7.62
CA GLU A 158 -4.70 -5.07 -8.30
C GLU A 158 -5.28 -4.64 -9.66
N LYS A 159 -5.11 -5.46 -10.70
CA LYS A 159 -5.52 -5.13 -12.07
C LYS A 159 -7.01 -4.79 -12.10
N ILE A 160 -7.31 -3.59 -12.55
CA ILE A 160 -8.65 -3.04 -12.67
C ILE A 160 -9.19 -3.38 -14.06
N ASP A 161 -9.86 -4.53 -14.10
CA ASP A 161 -10.91 -4.89 -15.06
C ASP A 161 -12.12 -5.43 -14.25
N ASP A 162 -12.25 -4.93 -13.02
CA ASP A 162 -12.89 -5.59 -11.88
C ASP A 162 -14.01 -4.73 -11.26
N TYR A 163 -14.81 -5.35 -10.39
CA TYR A 163 -15.93 -4.73 -9.70
C TYR A 163 -15.56 -3.52 -8.82
N THR A 164 -14.31 -3.39 -8.39
CA THR A 164 -13.84 -2.27 -7.57
C THR A 164 -13.92 -0.91 -8.28
N GLU A 165 -13.81 -0.85 -9.61
CA GLU A 165 -14.01 0.39 -10.38
C GLU A 165 -15.45 0.87 -10.32
N LEU A 166 -16.38 -0.06 -10.48
CA LEU A 166 -17.81 0.23 -10.52
C LEU A 166 -18.31 0.81 -9.19
N LEU A 167 -17.60 0.47 -8.11
CA LEU A 167 -17.88 0.91 -6.75
C LEU A 167 -17.00 2.08 -6.29
N MET A 168 -16.16 2.64 -7.17
CA MET A 168 -15.38 3.86 -6.90
C MET A 168 -16.32 5.04 -6.56
N PRO A 169 -15.92 5.92 -5.61
CA PRO A 169 -16.54 7.23 -5.40
C PRO A 169 -16.85 7.98 -6.70
N ASP A 170 -18.02 8.63 -6.76
CA ASP A 170 -18.36 9.53 -7.86
C ASP A 170 -17.54 10.82 -7.74
N ASP A 171 -17.70 11.55 -6.62
CA ASP A 171 -17.06 12.85 -6.45
C ASP A 171 -15.57 12.76 -6.05
N LEU A 172 -14.73 12.98 -7.06
CA LEU A 172 -13.27 13.01 -6.94
C LEU A 172 -12.65 14.39 -7.22
N LEU A 173 -13.44 15.37 -7.68
CA LEU A 173 -12.93 16.65 -8.18
C LEU A 173 -13.39 17.86 -7.36
N SER A 174 -14.43 17.74 -6.53
CA SER A 174 -14.90 18.85 -5.69
C SER A 174 -13.98 19.12 -4.49
N GLU A 175 -14.20 20.26 -3.83
CA GLU A 175 -13.53 20.61 -2.58
C GLU A 175 -13.94 19.73 -1.39
N SER A 176 -15.09 19.03 -1.47
CA SER A 176 -15.51 18.05 -0.47
C SER A 176 -15.13 16.61 -0.84
N SER A 177 -14.42 16.42 -1.95
CA SER A 177 -14.03 15.09 -2.42
C SER A 177 -13.02 14.44 -1.47
N ILE A 178 -13.02 13.10 -1.45
CA ILE A 178 -12.02 12.34 -0.70
C ILE A 178 -10.58 12.70 -1.12
N LEU A 179 -10.36 12.99 -2.41
CA LEU A 179 -9.04 13.38 -2.90
C LEU A 179 -8.57 14.74 -2.37
N GLN A 180 -9.49 15.66 -2.08
CA GLN A 180 -9.13 16.90 -1.40
C GLN A 180 -8.58 16.61 -0.01
N GLY A 181 -9.28 15.80 0.80
CA GLY A 181 -8.79 15.39 2.11
C GLY A 181 -7.46 14.64 2.05
N VAL A 182 -7.27 13.76 1.06
CA VAL A 182 -6.00 13.06 0.81
C VAL A 182 -4.86 14.05 0.58
N ARG A 183 -5.07 15.09 -0.24
CA ARG A 183 -4.05 16.12 -0.52
C ARG A 183 -3.69 16.94 0.70
N GLU A 184 -4.67 17.30 1.53
CA GLU A 184 -4.50 18.08 2.75
C GLU A 184 -3.77 17.29 3.84
N ALA A 185 -4.02 15.98 3.94
CA ALA A 185 -3.36 15.11 4.91
C ALA A 185 -1.94 14.75 4.49
N LEU A 186 -1.74 14.36 3.23
CA LEU A 186 -0.44 13.97 2.67
C LEU A 186 0.25 15.19 2.04
N THR A 187 0.74 16.07 2.91
CA THR A 187 1.58 17.22 2.55
C THR A 187 3.00 16.79 2.18
N GLU A 188 3.78 17.71 1.60
CA GLU A 188 5.22 17.49 1.37
C GLU A 188 5.97 17.11 2.64
N GLU A 189 5.66 17.76 3.77
CA GLU A 189 6.27 17.45 5.06
C GLU A 189 5.93 16.03 5.53
N ASN A 190 4.64 15.66 5.49
CA ASN A 190 4.19 14.36 5.95
C ASN A 190 4.68 13.21 5.06
N CYS A 191 4.88 13.45 3.75
CA CYS A 191 5.38 12.43 2.82
C CYS A 191 6.91 12.34 2.74
N ARG A 192 7.66 13.06 3.59
CA ARG A 192 9.13 12.90 3.68
C ARG A 192 9.53 11.48 4.06
N ASP A 193 8.71 10.83 4.87
CA ASP A 193 8.88 9.44 5.25
C ASP A 193 7.64 8.63 4.82
N VAL A 194 7.86 7.45 4.26
CA VAL A 194 6.78 6.55 3.84
C VAL A 194 6.01 5.97 5.04
N GLU A 195 6.55 6.06 6.26
CA GLU A 195 5.83 5.69 7.49
C GLU A 195 4.46 6.37 7.62
N VAL A 196 4.25 7.54 7.01
CA VAL A 196 2.94 8.23 6.98
C VAL A 196 1.80 7.32 6.50
N ILE A 197 2.11 6.41 5.57
CA ILE A 197 1.15 5.43 5.04
C ILE A 197 0.75 4.41 6.12
N GLY A 198 1.70 3.99 6.96
CA GLY A 198 1.46 3.15 8.12
C GLY A 198 0.59 3.84 9.18
N TRP A 199 0.82 5.13 9.43
CA TRP A 199 -0.01 5.94 10.33
C TRP A 199 -1.44 6.10 9.83
N LEU A 200 -1.61 6.44 8.54
CA LEU A 200 -2.93 6.56 7.92
C LEU A 200 -3.74 5.26 8.02
N TYR A 201 -3.08 4.12 7.84
CA TYR A 201 -3.71 2.83 8.02
C TYR A 201 -4.21 2.60 9.46
N GLN A 202 -3.35 2.88 10.44
CA GLN A 202 -3.70 2.74 11.85
C GLN A 202 -4.92 3.60 12.20
N PHE A 203 -4.92 4.86 11.80
CA PHE A 203 -6.01 5.77 12.10
C PHE A 203 -7.27 5.44 11.31
N TYR A 204 -7.13 4.94 10.09
CA TYR A 204 -8.28 4.52 9.29
C TYR A 204 -9.08 3.45 10.03
N ILE A 205 -8.43 2.47 10.68
CA ILE A 205 -9.13 1.35 11.33
C ILE A 205 -9.45 1.58 12.81
N SER A 206 -9.02 2.69 13.41
CA SER A 206 -9.11 2.91 14.86
C SER A 206 -10.54 2.87 15.40
N GLU A 207 -11.49 3.55 14.75
CA GLU A 207 -12.91 3.52 15.17
C GLU A 207 -13.51 2.10 15.09
N LYS A 208 -13.10 1.31 14.08
CA LYS A 208 -13.53 -0.09 13.96
C LYS A 208 -12.93 -0.94 15.09
N LYS A 209 -11.65 -0.75 15.39
CA LYS A 209 -10.96 -1.43 16.50
C LYS A 209 -11.69 -1.18 17.81
N ASP A 210 -11.99 0.08 18.14
CA ASP A 210 -12.70 0.45 19.36
C ASP A 210 -14.09 -0.19 19.43
N ALA A 211 -14.83 -0.17 18.31
CA ALA A 211 -16.15 -0.79 18.21
C ALA A 211 -16.11 -2.32 18.40
N VAL A 212 -15.07 -3.02 17.90
CA VAL A 212 -14.91 -4.47 18.09
C VAL A 212 -14.44 -4.80 19.50
N MET A 213 -13.51 -4.02 20.07
CA MET A 213 -13.04 -4.19 21.46
C MET A 213 -14.14 -3.94 22.50
N ALA A 214 -15.11 -3.08 22.19
CA ALA A 214 -16.28 -2.85 23.06
C ALA A 214 -17.29 -4.01 23.05
N ARG A 215 -17.17 -4.99 22.14
CA ARG A 215 -18.08 -6.14 22.09
C ARG A 215 -17.86 -7.07 23.29
N LYS A 216 -18.95 -7.62 23.81
CA LYS A 216 -18.90 -8.70 24.81
C LYS A 216 -19.01 -10.04 24.09
N GLY A 217 -17.94 -10.83 24.08
CA GLY A 217 -17.92 -12.18 23.48
C GLY A 217 -16.77 -12.39 22.49
N ALA A 218 -16.83 -13.50 21.75
CA ALA A 218 -15.80 -13.84 20.77
C ALA A 218 -15.80 -12.87 19.59
N VAL A 219 -14.60 -12.53 19.10
CA VAL A 219 -14.43 -11.70 17.90
C VAL A 219 -14.61 -12.56 16.65
N PRO A 220 -15.53 -12.21 15.73
CA PRO A 220 -15.68 -12.91 14.46
C PRO A 220 -14.41 -12.88 13.63
N SER A 221 -14.15 -13.92 12.83
CA SER A 221 -12.93 -14.07 12.04
C SER A 221 -12.64 -12.86 11.14
N GLU A 222 -13.67 -12.24 10.55
CA GLU A 222 -13.54 -11.07 9.69
C GLU A 222 -13.14 -9.78 10.42
N ASP A 223 -13.30 -9.75 11.75
CA ASP A 223 -13.01 -8.61 12.61
C ASP A 223 -11.73 -8.82 13.44
N ILE A 224 -11.09 -10.00 13.40
CA ILE A 224 -9.82 -10.29 14.07
C ILE A 224 -8.73 -9.27 13.68
N PRO A 225 -8.49 -8.96 12.39
CA PRO A 225 -7.43 -8.03 12.01
C PRO A 225 -7.55 -6.67 12.71
N ALA A 226 -8.77 -6.16 12.90
CA ALA A 226 -8.98 -4.84 13.51
C ALA A 226 -8.51 -4.77 14.98
N VAL A 227 -8.54 -5.88 15.72
CA VAL A 227 -8.15 -5.90 17.14
C VAL A 227 -6.74 -6.43 17.39
N THR A 228 -6.18 -7.20 16.44
CA THR A 228 -4.80 -7.71 16.52
C THR A 228 -3.77 -6.75 15.95
N GLN A 229 -4.20 -5.66 15.31
CA GLN A 229 -3.33 -4.59 14.85
C GLN A 229 -2.83 -3.76 16.04
N LEU A 230 -1.61 -4.10 16.47
CA LEU A 230 -0.84 -3.40 17.49
C LEU A 230 0.27 -2.63 16.79
N PHE A 231 0.34 -1.34 17.05
CA PHE A 231 1.38 -0.48 16.50
C PHE A 231 2.63 -0.56 17.36
N THR A 232 3.78 -0.62 16.72
CA THR A 232 5.08 -0.57 17.38
C THR A 232 5.62 0.87 17.30
N PRO A 233 5.70 1.60 18.42
CA PRO A 233 6.32 2.92 18.47
C PRO A 233 7.70 2.93 17.80
N HIS A 234 8.01 4.01 17.08
CA HIS A 234 9.23 4.12 16.29
C HIS A 234 10.51 3.84 17.12
N TRP A 235 10.57 4.27 18.38
CA TRP A 235 11.71 3.95 19.24
C TRP A 235 11.85 2.45 19.54
N ILE A 236 10.74 1.71 19.65
CA ILE A 236 10.75 0.24 19.84
C ILE A 236 11.20 -0.43 18.55
N VAL A 237 10.71 0.03 17.39
CA VAL A 237 11.17 -0.44 16.08
C VAL A 237 12.69 -0.33 15.97
N ARG A 238 13.22 0.87 16.22
CA ARG A 238 14.66 1.13 16.20
C ARG A 238 15.40 0.27 17.20
N TYR A 239 14.95 0.23 18.45
CA TYR A 239 15.54 -0.61 19.48
C TYR A 239 15.65 -2.09 19.04
N MET A 240 14.57 -2.67 18.50
CA MET A 240 14.58 -4.07 18.06
C MET A 240 15.56 -4.32 16.91
N VAL A 241 15.56 -3.47 15.89
CA VAL A 241 16.39 -3.65 14.70
C VAL A 241 17.87 -3.37 15.01
N GLU A 242 18.16 -2.28 15.72
CA GLU A 242 19.54 -1.92 16.11
C GLU A 242 20.15 -3.00 17.01
N ASN A 243 19.37 -3.59 17.93
CA ASN A 243 19.87 -4.64 18.84
C ASN A 243 19.76 -6.07 18.29
N SER A 244 19.28 -6.26 17.05
CA SER A 244 19.27 -7.55 16.35
C SER A 244 20.18 -7.50 15.11
N LEU A 245 19.73 -6.86 14.03
CA LEU A 245 20.49 -6.63 12.82
C LEU A 245 21.76 -5.82 13.09
N GLY A 246 21.63 -4.67 13.76
CA GLY A 246 22.77 -3.81 14.08
C GLY A 246 23.80 -4.53 14.95
N ARG A 247 23.35 -5.22 16.00
CA ARG A 247 24.21 -6.04 16.86
C ARG A 247 24.92 -7.15 16.08
N LEU A 248 24.21 -7.88 15.22
CA LEU A 248 24.85 -8.90 14.38
C LEU A 248 25.95 -8.29 13.51
N TRP A 249 25.70 -7.12 12.92
CA TRP A 249 26.69 -6.40 12.12
C TRP A 249 27.90 -5.99 12.96
N MET A 250 27.70 -5.34 14.10
CA MET A 250 28.78 -4.87 14.98
C MET A 250 29.63 -6.01 15.56
N LEU A 251 29.04 -7.18 15.82
CA LEU A 251 29.81 -8.34 16.26
C LEU A 251 30.74 -8.89 15.15
N ASN A 252 30.32 -8.80 13.89
CA ASN A 252 31.12 -9.22 12.74
C ASN A 252 32.10 -8.14 12.27
N HIS A 253 31.78 -6.86 12.48
CA HIS A 253 32.57 -5.69 12.08
C HIS A 253 32.70 -4.70 13.25
N PRO A 254 33.50 -5.02 14.29
CA PRO A 254 33.67 -4.17 15.47
C PRO A 254 34.22 -2.76 15.17
N GLU A 255 34.87 -2.61 14.02
CA GLU A 255 35.40 -1.35 13.50
C GLU A 255 34.38 -0.45 12.79
N SER A 256 33.16 -0.94 12.55
CA SER A 256 32.10 -0.19 11.86
C SER A 256 31.74 1.10 12.61
N CYS A 257 31.54 2.18 11.87
CA CYS A 257 31.11 3.46 12.43
C CYS A 257 29.57 3.57 12.51
N LEU A 258 28.84 2.56 12.04
CA LEU A 258 27.37 2.60 12.00
C LEU A 258 26.73 2.65 13.38
N VAL A 259 27.43 2.24 14.44
CA VAL A 259 26.96 2.39 15.82
C VAL A 259 26.62 3.83 16.18
N GLU A 260 27.29 4.81 15.56
CA GLU A 260 27.00 6.24 15.76
C GLU A 260 25.64 6.67 15.21
N ARG A 261 25.03 5.85 14.35
CA ARG A 261 23.69 6.06 13.77
C ARG A 261 22.60 5.25 14.47
N MET A 262 22.95 4.46 15.47
CA MET A 262 22.05 3.55 16.19
C MET A 262 21.77 4.08 17.61
N ASP A 263 20.89 5.08 17.71
CA ASP A 263 20.59 5.82 18.95
C ASP A 263 20.08 4.94 20.11
N TYR A 264 19.52 3.77 19.81
CA TYR A 264 18.94 2.81 20.76
C TYR A 264 19.77 1.53 20.88
N TYR A 265 20.97 1.48 20.29
CA TYR A 265 21.88 0.36 20.40
C TYR A 265 22.42 0.20 21.82
N ILE A 266 22.39 -1.03 22.33
CA ILE A 266 22.98 -1.40 23.59
C ILE A 266 24.19 -2.28 23.29
N ALA A 267 25.39 -1.80 23.61
CA ALA A 267 26.60 -2.62 23.53
C ALA A 267 26.51 -3.80 24.50
N PRO A 268 26.92 -5.01 24.10
CA PRO A 268 26.91 -6.16 24.99
C PRO A 268 27.88 -5.97 26.15
N GLU A 269 27.51 -6.50 27.32
CA GLU A 269 28.40 -6.56 28.47
C GLU A 269 29.33 -7.78 28.35
N GLY A 270 30.64 -7.54 28.32
CA GLY A 270 31.64 -8.59 28.19
C GLY A 270 31.90 -9.05 26.76
N GLU A 271 32.75 -10.06 26.61
CA GLU A 271 33.13 -10.62 25.31
C GLU A 271 32.08 -11.64 24.84
N ILE A 272 31.43 -11.36 23.70
CA ILE A 272 30.54 -12.33 23.03
C ILE A 272 31.38 -13.15 22.04
N THR A 273 31.53 -14.45 22.32
CA THR A 273 32.31 -15.37 21.49
C THR A 273 31.45 -16.19 20.53
N GLU A 274 30.18 -16.41 20.86
CA GLU A 274 29.22 -17.19 20.06
C GLU A 274 28.20 -16.28 19.37
N PHE A 275 28.32 -16.16 18.05
CA PHE A 275 27.36 -15.44 17.20
C PHE A 275 27.45 -15.91 15.75
N LEU A 276 26.43 -15.60 14.95
CA LEU A 276 26.41 -15.92 13.52
C LEU A 276 27.50 -15.13 12.78
N ARG A 277 28.36 -15.85 12.06
CA ARG A 277 29.39 -15.24 11.22
C ARG A 277 28.81 -14.96 9.85
N VAL A 278 28.87 -13.71 9.42
CA VAL A 278 28.43 -13.27 8.09
C VAL A 278 29.60 -12.59 7.38
N ALA A 279 29.93 -13.04 6.18
CA ALA A 279 31.05 -12.51 5.41
C ALA A 279 30.67 -11.28 4.57
N SER A 280 29.37 -11.08 4.31
CA SER A 280 28.86 -9.96 3.54
C SER A 280 27.44 -9.60 3.98
N PRO A 281 26.98 -8.37 3.68
CA PRO A 281 25.60 -7.97 3.94
C PRO A 281 24.56 -8.88 3.26
N GLU A 282 24.88 -9.50 2.12
CA GLU A 282 23.98 -10.37 1.35
C GLU A 282 23.64 -11.69 2.07
N GLU A 283 24.43 -12.10 3.07
CA GLU A 283 24.18 -13.31 3.85
C GLU A 283 23.15 -13.11 4.96
N ILE A 284 22.86 -11.86 5.32
CA ILE A 284 21.94 -11.51 6.39
C ILE A 284 20.51 -11.71 5.90
N ARG A 285 19.71 -12.56 6.55
CA ARG A 285 18.28 -12.71 6.28
C ARG A 285 17.47 -12.26 7.48
N LEU A 286 16.61 -11.26 7.26
CA LEU A 286 15.71 -10.69 8.25
C LEU A 286 14.27 -10.98 7.83
N CYS A 287 13.54 -11.63 8.73
CA CYS A 287 12.13 -11.94 8.56
C CYS A 287 11.32 -11.24 9.65
N ASP A 288 10.31 -10.48 9.26
CA ASP A 288 9.26 -10.00 10.15
C ASP A 288 7.99 -10.85 9.95
N PRO A 289 7.68 -11.79 10.87
CA PRO A 289 6.61 -12.77 10.67
C PRO A 289 5.20 -12.23 10.91
N ALA A 290 5.06 -10.95 11.29
CA ALA A 290 3.78 -10.28 11.48
C ALA A 290 3.94 -8.79 11.13
N CYS A 291 4.33 -8.54 9.88
CA CYS A 291 4.94 -7.26 9.50
C CYS A 291 4.00 -6.07 9.51
N GLY A 292 2.69 -6.27 9.56
CA GLY A 292 1.69 -5.21 9.59
C GLY A 292 1.88 -4.26 8.41
N SER A 293 2.01 -2.97 8.69
CA SER A 293 2.29 -1.92 7.69
C SER A 293 3.79 -1.70 7.42
N GLY A 294 4.67 -2.52 7.99
CA GLY A 294 6.05 -2.66 7.53
C GLY A 294 7.10 -1.83 8.26
N HIS A 295 6.77 -1.18 9.39
CA HIS A 295 7.68 -0.26 10.10
C HIS A 295 9.05 -0.89 10.44
N ILE A 296 9.06 -2.15 10.90
CA ILE A 296 10.31 -2.87 11.20
C ILE A 296 11.11 -3.08 9.91
N LEU A 297 10.47 -3.54 8.84
CA LEU A 297 11.12 -3.79 7.57
C LEU A 297 11.63 -2.51 6.90
N THR A 298 10.90 -1.39 7.01
CA THR A 298 11.35 -0.11 6.45
C THR A 298 12.56 0.47 7.18
N TYR A 299 12.62 0.34 8.51
CA TYR A 299 13.81 0.75 9.25
C TYR A 299 14.98 -0.23 9.06
N ALA A 300 14.71 -1.53 8.98
CA ALA A 300 15.72 -2.53 8.62
C ALA A 300 16.29 -2.28 7.22
N PHE A 301 15.47 -1.85 6.25
CA PHE A 301 15.94 -1.42 4.94
C PHE A 301 16.96 -0.29 5.05
N ASP A 302 16.69 0.75 5.85
CA ASP A 302 17.61 1.89 6.00
C ASP A 302 18.94 1.47 6.63
N LEU A 303 18.89 0.63 7.67
CA LEU A 303 20.11 0.15 8.33
C LEU A 303 20.91 -0.77 7.40
N LEU A 304 20.26 -1.69 6.69
CA LEU A 304 20.91 -2.51 5.66
C LEU A 304 21.53 -1.63 4.57
N TYR A 305 20.82 -0.61 4.10
CA TYR A 305 21.34 0.30 3.09
C TYR A 305 22.65 0.96 3.55
N ALA A 306 22.69 1.45 4.79
CA ALA A 306 23.91 1.99 5.38
C ALA A 306 25.05 0.95 5.51
N ILE A 307 24.70 -0.31 5.85
CA ILE A 307 25.65 -1.44 5.89
C ILE A 307 26.24 -1.70 4.50
N TYR A 308 25.42 -1.82 3.47
CA TYR A 308 25.89 -2.03 2.09
C TYR A 308 26.76 -0.86 1.60
N GLU A 309 26.39 0.39 1.90
CA GLU A 309 27.19 1.56 1.55
C GLU A 309 28.56 1.57 2.25
N GLU A 310 28.63 1.23 3.54
CA GLU A 310 29.89 1.12 4.29
C GLU A 310 30.81 0.05 3.68
N GLN A 311 30.23 -1.04 3.17
CA GLN A 311 30.94 -2.10 2.45
C GLN A 311 31.32 -1.75 1.00
N GLY A 312 31.01 -0.54 0.54
CA GLY A 312 31.43 -0.03 -0.77
C GLY A 312 30.58 -0.52 -1.95
N TYR A 313 29.37 -1.01 -1.69
CA TYR A 313 28.44 -1.38 -2.76
C TYR A 313 27.96 -0.14 -3.54
N ASN A 314 27.65 -0.32 -4.82
CA ASN A 314 27.09 0.73 -5.65
C ASN A 314 25.69 1.14 -5.15
N PRO A 315 25.48 2.39 -4.70
CA PRO A 315 24.21 2.88 -4.14
C PRO A 315 22.95 2.55 -4.96
N ILE A 316 23.08 2.50 -6.28
CA ILE A 316 21.97 2.23 -7.20
C ILE A 316 21.54 0.76 -7.18
N ASP A 317 22.44 -0.16 -6.85
CA ASP A 317 22.17 -1.61 -6.85
C ASP A 317 21.69 -2.10 -5.47
N ILE A 318 22.05 -1.38 -4.40
CA ILE A 318 21.73 -1.72 -3.00
C ILE A 318 20.24 -2.01 -2.78
N PRO A 319 19.28 -1.19 -3.26
CA PRO A 319 17.86 -1.46 -3.01
C PRO A 319 17.38 -2.80 -3.54
N SER A 320 17.90 -3.22 -4.70
CA SER A 320 17.54 -4.50 -5.30
C SER A 320 18.11 -5.66 -4.49
N LEU A 321 19.36 -5.52 -4.02
CA LEU A 321 20.00 -6.52 -3.16
C LEU A 321 19.23 -6.68 -1.83
N ILE A 322 18.87 -5.58 -1.18
CA ILE A 322 18.13 -5.62 0.10
C ILE A 322 16.81 -6.38 -0.06
N LEU A 323 16.03 -6.05 -1.09
CA LEU A 323 14.72 -6.67 -1.29
C LEU A 323 14.79 -8.13 -1.75
N GLN A 324 15.87 -8.55 -2.42
CA GLN A 324 16.02 -9.91 -2.93
C GLN A 324 16.76 -10.86 -1.98
N LYS A 325 17.63 -10.32 -1.11
CA LYS A 325 18.55 -11.12 -0.29
C LYS A 325 18.23 -11.04 1.19
N ASN A 326 17.73 -9.89 1.65
CA ASN A 326 17.70 -9.60 3.06
C ASN A 326 16.31 -9.62 3.67
N LEU A 327 15.32 -8.97 3.05
CA LEU A 327 14.04 -8.69 3.70
C LEU A 327 12.92 -9.61 3.25
N THR A 328 12.29 -10.27 4.23
CA THR A 328 11.06 -11.03 4.04
C THR A 328 10.03 -10.60 5.10
N GLY A 329 8.75 -10.55 4.72
CA GLY A 329 7.64 -10.27 5.63
C GLY A 329 6.53 -11.30 5.51
N ILE A 330 5.84 -11.58 6.62
CA ILE A 330 4.63 -12.40 6.65
C ILE A 330 3.52 -11.58 7.30
N GLU A 331 2.32 -11.62 6.73
CA GLU A 331 1.16 -10.89 7.25
C GLU A 331 -0.13 -11.68 7.01
N ILE A 332 -1.10 -11.55 7.92
CA ILE A 332 -2.41 -12.19 7.78
C ILE A 332 -3.44 -11.29 7.07
N ASP A 333 -3.32 -9.97 7.23
CA ASP A 333 -4.19 -9.01 6.56
C ASP A 333 -3.60 -8.60 5.19
N PRO A 334 -4.20 -9.02 4.06
CA PRO A 334 -3.70 -8.66 2.71
C PRO A 334 -3.52 -7.16 2.53
N ARG A 335 -4.33 -6.37 3.22
CA ARG A 335 -4.32 -4.91 3.20
C ARG A 335 -3.06 -4.33 3.82
N ALA A 336 -2.63 -4.88 4.94
CA ALA A 336 -1.41 -4.48 5.63
C ALA A 336 -0.17 -4.95 4.85
N GLY A 337 -0.20 -6.18 4.32
CA GLY A 337 0.84 -6.70 3.43
C GLY A 337 1.06 -5.83 2.20
N ALA A 338 -0.01 -5.35 1.56
CA ALA A 338 0.07 -4.42 0.44
C ALA A 338 0.76 -3.09 0.80
N LEU A 339 0.47 -2.55 2.00
CA LEU A 339 1.11 -1.33 2.49
C LEU A 339 2.60 -1.54 2.77
N THR A 340 2.98 -2.67 3.36
CA THR A 340 4.38 -3.04 3.56
C THR A 340 5.12 -3.14 2.23
N GLY A 341 4.55 -3.84 1.26
CA GLY A 341 5.12 -3.94 -0.08
C GLY A 341 5.27 -2.56 -0.75
N PHE A 342 4.28 -1.68 -0.59
CA PHE A 342 4.36 -0.32 -1.10
C PHE A 342 5.47 0.48 -0.41
N ALA A 343 5.54 0.44 0.92
CA ALA A 343 6.52 1.17 1.70
C ALA A 343 7.96 0.78 1.35
N LEU A 344 8.25 -0.51 1.25
CA LEU A 344 9.55 -1.02 0.81
C LEU A 344 9.88 -0.64 -0.63
N THR A 345 8.89 -0.66 -1.52
CA THR A 345 9.07 -0.21 -2.90
C THR A 345 9.39 1.29 -2.97
N MET A 346 8.76 2.11 -2.12
CA MET A 346 9.05 3.55 -2.05
C MET A 346 10.43 3.82 -1.46
N LYS A 347 10.85 3.11 -0.41
CA LYS A 347 12.23 3.14 0.12
C LYS A 347 13.24 2.84 -0.97
N ALA A 348 12.99 1.81 -1.77
CA ALA A 348 13.85 1.46 -2.89
C ALA A 348 13.86 2.53 -4.00
N ARG A 349 12.68 3.08 -4.33
CA ARG A 349 12.52 4.11 -5.37
C ARG A 349 13.13 5.47 -4.98
N GLU A 350 13.22 5.76 -3.69
CA GLU A 350 13.91 6.93 -3.13
C GLU A 350 15.42 6.86 -3.44
N LYS A 351 16.01 5.66 -3.31
CA LYS A 351 17.46 5.44 -3.53
C LYS A 351 17.83 5.16 -4.99
N ASP A 352 17.00 4.42 -5.75
CA ASP A 352 17.16 4.23 -7.19
C ASP A 352 15.99 4.86 -7.98
N ARG A 353 16.29 5.93 -8.72
CA ARG A 353 15.28 6.60 -9.56
C ARG A 353 14.67 5.74 -10.65
N ARG A 354 15.34 4.66 -11.04
CA ARG A 354 14.88 3.70 -12.05
C ARG A 354 14.31 2.43 -11.42
N PHE A 355 14.09 2.39 -10.10
CA PHE A 355 13.70 1.17 -9.40
C PHE A 355 12.49 0.45 -10.02
N PHE A 356 11.48 1.19 -10.49
CA PHE A 356 10.31 0.63 -11.18
C PHE A 356 10.63 -0.15 -12.47
N GLN A 357 11.85 -0.05 -13.00
CA GLN A 357 12.33 -0.75 -14.19
C GLN A 357 13.19 -1.98 -13.85
N ARG A 358 13.45 -2.24 -12.56
CA ARG A 358 14.40 -3.26 -12.10
C ARG A 358 13.82 -4.68 -12.00
N ASP A 359 12.51 -4.84 -12.20
CA ASP A 359 11.78 -6.11 -12.03
C ASP A 359 12.10 -6.78 -10.68
N VAL A 360 12.17 -5.97 -9.62
CA VAL A 360 12.39 -6.41 -8.23
C VAL A 360 11.18 -6.01 -7.40
N ARG A 361 10.71 -6.94 -6.57
CA ARG A 361 9.56 -6.74 -5.69
C ARG A 361 9.89 -7.17 -4.26
N PRO A 362 9.33 -6.52 -3.24
CA PRO A 362 9.45 -6.99 -1.86
C PRO A 362 8.83 -8.38 -1.67
N GLU A 363 9.48 -9.23 -0.87
CA GLU A 363 8.99 -10.57 -0.54
C GLU A 363 8.06 -10.53 0.68
N ILE A 364 6.80 -10.14 0.46
CA ILE A 364 5.76 -10.11 1.49
C ILE A 364 4.75 -11.20 1.23
N SER A 365 4.69 -12.19 2.13
CA SER A 365 3.77 -13.31 2.08
C SER A 365 2.51 -13.00 2.87
N VAL A 366 1.37 -12.90 2.19
CA VAL A 366 0.07 -12.83 2.86
C VAL A 366 -0.44 -14.26 3.09
N LEU A 367 -0.80 -14.58 4.34
CA LEU A 367 -1.30 -15.91 4.69
C LEU A 367 -2.70 -16.15 4.12
N GLU A 368 -2.87 -17.29 3.47
CA GLU A 368 -4.15 -17.75 2.95
C GLU A 368 -4.67 -18.94 3.76
N VAL A 369 -6.00 -19.05 3.87
CA VAL A 369 -6.63 -20.21 4.50
C VAL A 369 -6.49 -21.40 3.57
N VAL A 370 -5.64 -22.35 3.94
CA VAL A 370 -5.55 -23.65 3.26
C VAL A 370 -6.46 -24.64 3.97
N THR A 371 -7.38 -25.24 3.21
CA THR A 371 -8.27 -26.29 3.72
C THR A 371 -7.81 -27.62 3.15
N PHE A 372 -7.56 -28.58 4.03
CA PHE A 372 -7.19 -29.95 3.66
C PHE A 372 -8.39 -30.88 3.85
N ALA A 373 -8.60 -31.78 2.90
CA ALA A 373 -9.44 -32.94 3.16
C ALA A 373 -8.75 -33.85 4.22
N PRO A 374 -9.51 -34.63 5.02
CA PRO A 374 -8.92 -35.47 6.06
C PRO A 374 -7.83 -36.42 5.56
N ASP A 375 -8.01 -37.00 4.37
CA ASP A 375 -7.06 -37.88 3.70
C ASP A 375 -5.81 -37.16 3.20
N GLU A 376 -5.93 -35.91 2.75
CA GLU A 376 -4.78 -35.06 2.40
C GLU A 376 -3.94 -34.74 3.64
N LEU A 377 -4.59 -34.48 4.77
CA LEU A 377 -3.91 -34.20 6.04
C LEU A 377 -3.17 -35.44 6.56
N ASP A 378 -3.80 -36.62 6.52
CA ASP A 378 -3.15 -37.88 6.89
C ASP A 378 -1.93 -38.16 6.00
N ALA A 379 -2.06 -37.98 4.69
CA ALA A 379 -0.96 -38.15 3.73
C ALA A 379 0.19 -37.16 3.98
N TYR A 380 -0.12 -35.92 4.34
CA TYR A 380 0.88 -34.92 4.71
C TYR A 380 1.61 -35.32 6.00
N LEU A 381 0.88 -35.67 7.07
CA LEU A 381 1.44 -36.06 8.36
C LEU A 381 2.31 -37.31 8.25
N ASP A 382 1.88 -38.31 7.47
CA ASP A 382 2.66 -39.52 7.22
C ASP A 382 3.96 -39.20 6.43
N ARG A 383 3.96 -38.13 5.61
CA ARG A 383 5.13 -37.69 4.85
C ARG A 383 6.14 -36.88 5.67
N VAL A 384 5.68 -36.01 6.56
CA VAL A 384 6.55 -35.15 7.38
C VAL A 384 6.97 -35.79 8.70
N GLY A 385 6.38 -36.94 9.05
CA GLY A 385 6.60 -37.64 10.30
C GLY A 385 5.62 -37.16 11.37
N ARG A 386 4.88 -38.11 11.97
CA ARG A 386 3.91 -37.84 13.04
C ARG A 386 4.57 -37.36 14.33
#